data_AF-A0A087TAE8-F1
#
_entry.id   AF-A0A087TAE8-F1
#
_cell.length_a   1.000
_cell.length_b   1.000
_cell.length_c   1.000
_cell.angle_alpha   90.00
_cell.angle_beta   90.00
_cell.angle_gamma   90.00
#
_symmetry.space_group_name_H-M   'P 1'
#
loop_
_entity.id
_entity.type
_entity.pdbx_description
1 polymer ?
#
loop_
_entity_poly.entity_id
_entity_poly.type
_entity_poly.pdbx_seq_one_letter_code
_entity_poly.pdbx_strand_id
1 'polypeptide(L)'
;MPSVEIDNLPPIMKNGATDFLLLPKNLINPSGLECDVAGVSFEAFWKQKDRCNAVQGICLKNQPLDFWEADKGQNKTQAKKKYLLEAYGTPYKDPIIIDQDTKEHWLALEYYEPHTTVMTVEFNADDIVILTPG
;
A
#
# COMPACT_ATOMS: atom_id res chain seq x y z
N MET A 1 -0.81 -5.90 10.74
CA MET A 1 -0.32 -5.90 12.12
C MET A 1 -0.96 -4.73 12.85
N PRO A 2 -2.02 -4.95 13.65
CA PRO A 2 -2.69 -3.88 14.38
C PRO A 2 -2.16 -3.83 15.81
N SER A 3 -1.20 -2.95 16.10
CA SER A 3 -0.85 -2.47 17.47
C SER A 3 0.47 -1.69 17.58
N VAL A 4 1.18 -1.37 16.48
CA VAL A 4 2.37 -0.51 16.59
C VAL A 4 1.93 0.94 16.44
N GLU A 5 2.04 1.73 17.52
CA GLU A 5 1.89 3.19 17.47
C GLU A 5 2.83 3.76 16.39
N ILE A 6 2.32 4.72 15.59
CA ILE A 6 3.02 5.26 14.42
C ILE A 6 4.42 5.79 14.78
N ASP A 7 4.59 6.31 16.00
CA ASP A 7 5.84 6.85 16.52
C ASP A 7 6.90 5.77 16.86
N ASN A 8 6.49 4.50 16.92
CA ASN A 8 7.36 3.34 17.17
C ASN A 8 7.69 2.56 15.89
N LEU A 9 7.28 3.06 14.72
CA LEU A 9 7.63 2.42 13.46
C LEU A 9 9.13 2.68 13.13
N PRO A 10 9.84 1.71 12.52
CA PRO A 10 11.22 1.90 12.09
C PRO A 10 11.36 3.19 11.26
N PRO A 11 12.52 3.88 11.27
CA PRO A 11 12.75 5.13 10.53
C PRO A 11 12.36 5.10 9.05
N ILE A 12 12.31 3.89 8.46
CA ILE A 12 11.87 3.62 7.08
C ILE A 12 10.37 3.89 6.84
N MET A 13 9.55 3.99 7.89
CA MET A 13 8.14 4.37 7.81
C MET A 13 7.89 5.84 8.21
N LYS A 14 8.96 6.63 8.36
CA LYS A 14 8.85 8.05 8.77
C LYS A 14 8.03 8.89 7.79
N ASN A 15 7.98 8.51 6.51
CA ASN A 15 7.16 9.22 5.52
C ASN A 15 5.71 8.68 5.43
N GLY A 16 5.30 7.82 6.37
CA GLY A 16 3.95 7.30 6.49
C GLY A 16 3.45 6.62 5.22
N ALA A 17 2.26 7.03 4.79
CA ALA A 17 1.58 6.52 3.60
C ALA A 17 2.40 6.57 2.30
N THR A 18 3.36 7.50 2.22
CA THR A 18 4.14 7.73 0.99
C THR A 18 5.17 6.64 0.71
N ASP A 19 5.50 5.81 1.70
CA ASP A 19 6.37 4.65 1.54
C ASP A 19 5.58 3.33 1.41
N PHE A 20 4.25 3.39 1.30
CA PHE A 20 3.44 2.21 1.05
C PHE A 20 3.75 1.61 -0.32
N LEU A 21 3.85 0.28 -0.36
CA LEU A 21 4.05 -0.48 -1.58
C LEU A 21 2.75 -1.18 -1.98
N LEU A 22 2.39 -1.05 -3.25
CA LEU A 22 1.35 -1.82 -3.91
C LEU A 22 2.02 -2.81 -4.86
N LEU A 23 2.07 -4.08 -4.43
CA LEU A 23 2.74 -5.14 -5.18
C LEU A 23 1.72 -6.08 -5.83
N PRO A 24 1.93 -6.50 -7.09
CA PRO A 24 1.14 -7.56 -7.69
C PRO A 24 1.39 -8.89 -6.97
N LYS A 25 0.35 -9.72 -6.86
CA LYS A 25 0.36 -10.95 -6.05
C LYS A 25 1.46 -11.94 -6.45
N ASN A 26 1.88 -11.95 -7.72
CA ASN A 26 2.91 -12.85 -8.22
C ASN A 26 4.33 -12.52 -7.73
N LEU A 27 4.54 -11.35 -7.11
CA LEU A 27 5.83 -10.99 -6.50
C LEU A 27 5.91 -11.35 -5.01
N ILE A 28 4.81 -11.87 -4.44
CA ILE A 28 4.70 -12.24 -3.04
C ILE A 28 4.45 -13.75 -2.96
N ASN A 29 5.24 -14.45 -2.16
CA ASN A 29 4.99 -15.87 -1.88
C ASN A 29 4.66 -16.06 -0.39
N PRO A 30 3.37 -16.31 -0.04
CA PRO A 30 2.96 -16.48 1.34
C PRO A 30 3.43 -17.80 1.96
N SER A 31 3.83 -18.79 1.16
CA SER A 31 4.40 -20.05 1.68
C SER A 31 5.82 -19.87 2.19
N GLY A 32 6.54 -18.86 1.69
CA GLY A 32 7.94 -18.62 2.00
C GLY A 32 8.90 -19.75 1.58
N LEU A 33 8.46 -20.67 0.71
CA LEU A 33 9.25 -21.82 0.22
C LEU A 33 10.03 -21.52 -1.06
N GLU A 34 9.84 -20.33 -1.62
CA GLU A 34 10.50 -19.89 -2.85
C GLU A 34 11.50 -18.79 -2.55
N CYS A 35 12.62 -18.83 -3.27
CA CYS A 35 13.69 -17.84 -3.20
C CYS A 35 13.37 -16.60 -4.04
N ASP A 36 14.01 -15.48 -3.71
CA ASP A 36 13.97 -14.25 -4.53
C ASP A 36 12.54 -13.72 -4.78
N VAL A 37 11.68 -13.87 -3.78
CA VAL A 37 10.30 -13.36 -3.73
C VAL A 37 10.03 -12.71 -2.38
N ALA A 38 9.12 -11.74 -2.33
CA ALA A 38 8.75 -11.11 -1.06
C ALA A 38 8.04 -12.14 -0.17
N GLY A 39 8.57 -12.32 1.04
CA GLY A 39 8.09 -13.32 1.99
C GLY A 39 8.91 -14.62 2.02
N VAL A 40 10.09 -14.66 1.39
CA VAL A 40 11.05 -15.77 1.52
C VAL A 40 11.31 -16.08 3.00
N SER A 41 11.22 -17.36 3.37
CA SER A 41 11.42 -17.82 4.74
C SER A 41 12.78 -18.51 4.94
N PHE A 42 13.09 -18.82 6.20
CA PHE A 42 14.27 -19.59 6.55
C PHE A 42 14.37 -20.92 5.80
N GLU A 43 13.25 -21.59 5.54
CA GLU A 43 13.26 -22.90 4.88
C GLU A 43 13.77 -22.83 3.45
N ALA A 44 13.26 -21.88 2.66
CA ALA A 44 13.74 -21.62 1.30
C ALA A 44 15.23 -21.23 1.31
N PHE A 45 15.62 -20.35 2.24
CA PHE A 45 17.01 -19.91 2.39
C PHE A 45 17.94 -21.07 2.77
N TRP A 46 17.52 -21.97 3.66
CA TRP A 46 18.32 -23.10 4.09
C TRP A 46 18.47 -24.19 3.02
N LYS A 47 17.39 -24.44 2.25
CA LYS A 47 17.33 -25.50 1.23
C LYS A 47 17.93 -25.11 -0.12
N GLN A 48 18.60 -23.96 -0.21
CA GLN A 48 19.30 -23.52 -1.42
C GLN A 48 20.26 -24.61 -1.94
N LYS A 49 20.22 -24.81 -3.26
CA LYS A 49 21.17 -25.68 -3.95
C LYS A 49 22.55 -25.02 -3.91
N ASP A 50 23.57 -25.80 -3.56
CA ASP A 50 24.98 -25.39 -3.58
C ASP A 50 25.31 -24.13 -2.74
N ARG A 51 24.58 -23.95 -1.63
CA ARG A 51 24.67 -22.80 -0.71
C ARG A 51 26.10 -22.35 -0.37
N CYS A 52 27.02 -23.29 -0.13
CA CYS A 52 28.36 -22.96 0.36
C CYS A 52 29.26 -22.38 -0.75
N ASN A 53 28.95 -22.68 -2.02
CA ASN A 53 29.68 -22.16 -3.18
C ASN A 53 28.93 -21.00 -3.85
N ALA A 54 27.71 -20.70 -3.41
CA ALA A 54 26.92 -19.62 -3.95
C ALA A 54 27.38 -18.25 -3.43
N VAL A 55 27.08 -17.21 -4.21
CA VAL A 55 27.42 -15.83 -3.83
C VAL A 55 26.59 -15.40 -2.62
N GLN A 56 27.18 -14.59 -1.74
CA GLN A 56 26.47 -14.02 -0.61
C GLN A 56 25.23 -13.23 -1.07
N GLY A 57 24.10 -13.40 -0.37
CA GLY A 57 22.86 -12.69 -0.65
C GLY A 57 21.96 -13.35 -1.71
N ILE A 58 22.30 -14.53 -2.22
CA ILE A 58 21.36 -15.31 -3.04
C ILE A 58 20.10 -15.69 -2.24
N CYS A 59 18.98 -15.88 -2.94
CA CYS A 59 17.65 -16.18 -2.39
C CYS A 59 16.97 -15.01 -1.64
N LEU A 60 17.66 -13.87 -1.47
CA LEU A 60 17.17 -12.71 -0.73
C LEU A 60 16.91 -11.50 -1.63
N LYS A 61 16.70 -11.69 -2.93
CA LYS A 61 16.31 -10.61 -3.86
C LYS A 61 14.79 -10.38 -3.85
N ASN A 62 14.35 -9.27 -4.44
CA ASN A 62 12.94 -8.89 -4.60
C ASN A 62 12.20 -8.77 -3.25
N GLN A 63 12.88 -8.19 -2.27
CA GLN A 63 12.33 -7.89 -0.96
C GLN A 63 11.65 -6.51 -0.94
N PRO A 64 10.81 -6.20 0.07
CA PRO A 64 10.15 -4.89 0.16
C PRO A 64 11.11 -3.70 0.03
N LEU A 65 12.31 -3.80 0.60
CA LEU A 65 13.34 -2.77 0.47
C LEU A 65 13.80 -2.62 -0.99
N ASP A 66 14.05 -3.72 -1.69
CA ASP A 66 14.47 -3.69 -3.10
C ASP A 66 13.43 -3.00 -3.99
N PHE A 67 12.14 -3.24 -3.76
CA PHE A 67 11.06 -2.57 -4.50
C PHE A 67 10.97 -1.08 -4.20
N TRP A 68 11.13 -0.71 -2.93
CA TRP A 68 11.14 0.68 -2.52
C TRP A 68 12.34 1.43 -3.11
N GLU A 69 13.54 0.85 -3.05
CA GLU A 69 14.77 1.41 -3.64
C GLU A 69 14.67 1.52 -5.15
N ALA A 70 14.09 0.52 -5.82
CA ALA A 70 13.88 0.53 -7.27
C ALA A 70 13.03 1.73 -7.73
N ASP A 71 12.06 2.17 -6.93
CA ASP A 71 11.21 3.32 -7.25
C ASP A 71 11.78 4.66 -6.74
N LYS A 72 12.47 4.68 -5.61
CA LYS A 72 13.14 5.90 -5.10
C LYS A 72 14.35 6.29 -5.95
N GLY A 73 15.07 5.31 -6.50
CA GLY A 73 16.22 5.53 -7.39
C GLY A 73 15.85 6.04 -8.78
N GLN A 74 14.56 6.03 -9.15
CA GLN A 74 14.08 6.56 -10.42
C GLN A 74 13.87 8.08 -10.33
N ASN A 75 14.57 8.83 -11.18
CA ASN A 75 14.32 10.26 -11.36
C ASN A 75 12.91 10.48 -11.93
N LYS A 76 12.19 11.47 -11.38
CA LYS A 76 10.80 11.85 -11.75
C LYS A 76 10.57 12.01 -13.27
N THR A 77 11.61 12.26 -14.03
CA THR A 77 11.58 12.63 -15.45
C THR A 77 11.73 11.46 -16.42
N GLN A 78 12.03 10.22 -16.00
CA GLN A 78 12.39 9.18 -16.98
C GLN A 78 11.78 7.78 -16.77
N ALA A 79 11.20 7.46 -15.60
CA ALA A 79 10.52 6.19 -15.41
C ALA A 79 9.32 6.33 -14.46
N LYS A 80 8.21 5.66 -14.81
CA LYS A 80 7.01 5.58 -13.97
C LYS A 80 7.30 4.62 -12.82
N LYS A 81 7.24 5.14 -11.59
CA LYS A 81 7.26 4.32 -10.36
C LYS A 81 6.27 3.17 -10.49
N LYS A 82 6.65 1.97 -10.06
CA LYS A 82 5.88 0.74 -10.29
C LYS A 82 5.27 0.16 -9.02
N TYR A 83 5.92 0.36 -7.88
CA TYR A 83 5.62 -0.30 -6.62
C TYR A 83 5.12 0.66 -5.55
N LEU A 84 5.58 1.91 -5.50
CA LEU A 84 5.08 2.88 -4.53
C LEU A 84 3.63 3.24 -4.81
N LEU A 85 2.82 3.35 -3.76
CA LEU A 85 1.40 3.65 -3.83
C LEU A 85 1.11 4.97 -4.55
N GLU A 86 2.01 5.96 -4.39
CA GLU A 86 1.92 7.27 -5.04
C GLU A 86 1.93 7.20 -6.58
N ALA A 87 2.34 6.07 -7.16
CA ALA A 87 2.26 5.83 -8.61
C ALA A 87 0.82 5.61 -9.10
N TYR A 88 -0.11 5.32 -8.19
CA TYR A 88 -1.50 4.94 -8.48
C TYR A 88 -2.51 5.99 -7.98
N GLY A 89 -2.13 6.85 -7.05
CA GLY A 89 -2.95 7.94 -6.54
C GLY A 89 -2.31 8.60 -5.31
N THR A 90 -2.85 9.73 -4.88
CA THR A 90 -2.39 10.38 -3.64
C THR A 90 -3.01 9.66 -2.44
N PRO A 91 -2.21 9.10 -1.51
CA PRO A 91 -2.76 8.53 -0.30
C PRO A 91 -3.47 9.61 0.53
N TYR A 92 -4.65 9.27 1.07
CA TYR A 92 -5.32 10.15 2.02
C TYR A 92 -4.45 10.36 3.27
N LYS A 93 -4.66 11.46 4.01
CA LYS A 93 -3.88 11.78 5.22
C LYS A 93 -3.79 10.59 6.20
N ASP A 94 -4.91 9.90 6.40
CA ASP A 94 -5.03 8.68 7.20
C ASP A 94 -5.43 7.51 6.28
N PRO A 95 -4.48 6.95 5.51
CA PRO A 95 -4.81 6.09 4.36
C PRO A 95 -5.37 4.73 4.76
N ILE A 96 -5.18 4.30 6.01
CA ILE A 96 -5.74 3.04 6.52
C ILE A 96 -6.95 3.38 7.38
N ILE A 97 -8.13 3.18 6.81
CA ILE A 97 -9.40 3.34 7.52
C ILE A 97 -9.78 1.98 8.10
N ILE A 98 -10.05 1.96 9.40
CA ILE A 98 -10.49 0.75 10.11
C ILE A 98 -11.95 0.96 10.46
N ASP A 99 -12.81 0.11 9.92
CA ASP A 99 -14.20 0.05 10.35
C ASP A 99 -14.25 -0.50 11.78
N GLN A 100 -14.88 0.24 12.69
CA GLN A 100 -14.90 -0.13 14.10
C GLN A 100 -15.83 -1.31 14.40
N ASP A 101 -16.84 -1.54 13.56
CA ASP A 101 -17.84 -2.58 13.76
C ASP A 101 -17.40 -3.88 13.08
N THR A 102 -17.01 -3.81 11.80
CA THR A 102 -16.63 -4.99 11.00
C THR A 102 -15.16 -5.38 11.20
N LYS A 103 -14.32 -4.48 11.73
CA LYS A 103 -12.85 -4.61 11.78
C LYS A 103 -12.21 -4.74 10.40
N GLU A 104 -12.94 -4.37 9.34
CA GLU A 104 -12.38 -4.33 7.99
C GLU A 104 -11.40 -3.17 7.85
N HIS A 105 -10.35 -3.41 7.05
CA HIS A 105 -9.33 -2.42 6.75
C HIS A 105 -9.48 -1.96 5.30
N TRP A 106 -9.55 -0.66 5.11
CA TRP A 106 -9.68 -0.01 3.82
C TRP A 106 -8.45 0.85 3.53
N LEU A 107 -8.00 0.83 2.28
CA LEU A 107 -6.97 1.74 1.78
C LEU A 107 -7.64 2.91 1.06
N ALA A 108 -7.44 4.12 1.58
CA ALA A 108 -8.05 5.34 1.07
C ALA A 108 -7.05 6.19 0.27
N LEU A 109 -7.50 6.63 -0.91
CA LEU A 109 -6.80 7.57 -1.79
C LEU A 109 -7.67 8.81 -1.98
N GLU A 110 -7.02 9.95 -2.25
CA GLU A 110 -7.72 11.18 -2.57
C GLU A 110 -8.33 11.11 -3.98
N TYR A 111 -9.53 11.69 -4.13
CA TYR A 111 -10.25 11.80 -5.39
C TYR A 111 -10.48 13.28 -5.69
N TYR A 112 -9.99 13.74 -6.85
CA TYR A 112 -10.01 15.17 -7.21
C TYR A 112 -10.96 15.51 -8.36
N GLU A 113 -11.52 14.50 -9.03
CA GLU A 113 -12.45 14.72 -10.13
C GLU A 113 -13.83 15.13 -9.57
N PRO A 114 -14.66 15.85 -10.36
CA PRO A 114 -16.03 16.12 -9.97
C PRO A 114 -16.81 14.83 -9.70
N HIS A 115 -17.48 14.76 -8.55
CA HIS A 115 -18.39 13.66 -8.19
C HIS A 115 -19.78 14.22 -7.90
N THR A 116 -20.80 13.69 -8.56
CA THR A 116 -22.20 14.06 -8.32
C THR A 116 -22.91 12.93 -7.59
N THR A 117 -23.35 13.20 -6.37
CA THR A 117 -24.20 12.29 -5.60
C THR A 117 -25.66 12.69 -5.76
N VAL A 118 -26.52 11.75 -6.15
CA VAL A 118 -27.98 11.97 -6.19
C VAL A 118 -28.58 11.49 -4.88
N MET A 119 -29.26 12.39 -4.18
CA MET A 119 -29.96 12.08 -2.94
C MET A 119 -31.46 12.26 -3.15
N THR A 120 -32.25 11.26 -2.77
CA THR A 120 -33.70 11.37 -2.69
C THR A 120 -34.08 11.61 -1.24
N VAL A 121 -34.83 12.67 -0.99
CA VAL A 121 -35.32 13.01 0.35
C VAL A 121 -36.84 13.07 0.28
N GLU A 122 -37.49 12.33 1.15
CA GLU A 122 -38.95 12.28 1.26
C GLU A 122 -39.38 13.08 2.49
N PHE A 123 -40.39 13.92 2.31
CA PHE A 123 -40.98 14.73 3.37
C PHE A 123 -42.48 14.51 3.39
N ASN A 124 -43.05 14.44 4.59
CA ASN A 124 -44.49 14.52 4.77
C ASN A 124 -44.88 15.98 5.02
N ALA A 125 -45.06 16.73 3.93
CA ALA A 125 -45.40 18.14 3.92
C ALA A 125 -46.19 18.49 2.66
N ASP A 126 -46.98 19.56 2.71
CA ASP A 126 -47.77 20.03 1.56
C ASP A 126 -46.92 20.75 0.51
N ASP A 127 -45.90 21.52 0.95
CA ASP A 127 -45.02 22.31 0.08
C ASP A 127 -43.55 22.23 0.54
N ILE A 128 -42.63 22.27 -0.43
CA ILE A 128 -41.18 22.31 -0.22
C ILE A 128 -40.59 23.45 -1.06
N VAL A 129 -39.76 24.31 -0.44
CA VAL A 129 -39.06 25.42 -1.10
C VAL A 129 -37.56 25.31 -0.86
N ILE A 130 -36.76 25.52 -1.91
CA ILE A 130 -35.29 25.54 -1.83
C ILE A 130 -34.83 26.98 -1.70
N LEU A 131 -34.02 27.27 -0.68
CA LEU A 131 -33.37 28.56 -0.50
C LEU A 131 -31.85 28.38 -0.67
N THR A 132 -31.25 29.15 -1.58
CA THR A 132 -29.80 29.18 -1.82
C THR A 132 -29.21 30.53 -1.40
N PRO A 133 -28.12 30.55 -0.61
CA PRO A 133 -27.38 31.78 -0.31
C PRO A 133 -26.84 32.41 -1.60
N GLY A 134 -26.91 33.74 -1.70
CA GLY A 134 -26.30 34.55 -2.76
C GLY A 134 -24.87 34.95 -2.47
#